data_AF-Q6N389-F1
#
_entry.id   AF-Q6N389-F1
#
_cell.length_a   1.000
_cell.length_b   1.000
_cell.length_c   1.000
_cell.angle_alpha   90.00
_cell.angle_beta   90.00
_cell.angle_gamma   90.00
#
_symmetry.space_group_name_H-M   'P 1'
#
loop_
_entity.id
_entity.type
_entity.pdbx_description
1 polymer ?
#
loop_
_entity_poly.entity_id
_entity_poly.type
_entity_poly.pdbx_seq_one_letter_code
_entity_poly.pdbx_strand_id
1 'polypeptide(L)'
;MKTDWRISSVNGVLLAAYITPTWLIVAYRLFVTPIHALYDRPNISVAIFVSDHLHLSAVATIRMAWLLALAKLTVAGFLLVFSALLTRRSVRLSGGCNEALAFALTLGSVISFASMVMASQVAEPEAMRLHATELLLFLGTAILMLVEPSTQSAAAPSPSTATFEPNYPAAAQRS
;
A
#
# COMPACT_ATOMS: atom_id res chain seq x y z
N MET A 1 -3.61 -26.00 15.60
CA MET A 1 -4.13 -24.72 15.06
C MET A 1 -3.40 -24.47 13.75
N LYS A 2 -4.06 -24.56 12.60
CA LYS A 2 -3.47 -24.10 11.33
C LYS A 2 -3.61 -22.59 11.29
N THR A 3 -2.49 -21.88 11.29
CA THR A 3 -2.45 -20.42 11.16
C THR A 3 -2.61 -20.10 9.68
N ASP A 4 -3.83 -19.78 9.25
CA ASP A 4 -4.17 -19.41 7.86
C ASP A 4 -3.69 -17.98 7.49
N TRP A 5 -2.54 -17.55 8.04
CA TRP A 5 -1.99 -16.22 7.75
C TRP A 5 -1.27 -16.24 6.41
N ARG A 6 -1.72 -15.37 5.50
CA ARG A 6 -1.04 -15.10 4.22
C ARG A 6 0.30 -14.43 4.48
N ILE A 7 1.34 -14.86 3.76
CA ILE A 7 2.69 -14.30 3.88
C ILE A 7 2.69 -12.81 3.50
N SER A 8 1.88 -12.43 2.50
CA SER A 8 1.67 -11.05 2.09
C SER A 8 1.07 -10.20 3.21
N SER A 9 0.17 -10.75 4.04
CA SER A 9 -0.40 -10.03 5.18
C SER A 9 0.62 -9.80 6.29
N VAL A 10 1.45 -10.81 6.62
CA VAL A 10 2.54 -10.64 7.60
C VAL A 10 3.55 -9.59 7.10
N ASN A 11 3.98 -9.72 5.85
CA ASN A 11 4.93 -8.78 5.26
C ASN A 11 4.37 -7.35 5.15
N GLY A 12 3.08 -7.21 4.82
CA GLY A 12 2.39 -5.92 4.82
C GLY A 12 2.37 -5.27 6.20
N VAL A 13 2.21 -6.05 7.29
CA VAL A 13 2.29 -5.52 8.66
C VAL A 13 3.72 -5.09 9.01
N LEU A 14 4.74 -5.86 8.60
CA LEU A 14 6.14 -5.48 8.80
C LEU A 14 6.48 -4.19 8.04
N LEU A 15 6.03 -4.08 6.79
CA LEU A 15 6.12 -2.86 6.01
C LEU A 15 5.45 -1.69 6.73
N ALA A 16 4.22 -1.88 7.21
CA ALA A 16 3.49 -0.86 7.95
C ALA A 16 4.22 -0.45 9.24
N ALA A 17 4.75 -1.40 10.00
CA ALA A 17 5.48 -1.15 11.24
C ALA A 17 6.77 -0.34 11.02
N TYR A 18 7.41 -0.46 9.86
CA TYR A 18 8.60 0.31 9.51
C TYR A 18 8.28 1.66 8.84
N ILE A 19 7.48 1.64 7.76
CA ILE A 19 7.21 2.83 6.95
C ILE A 19 6.35 3.83 7.72
N THR A 20 5.31 3.38 8.42
CA THR A 20 4.37 4.28 9.10
C THR A 20 5.07 5.23 10.07
N PRO A 21 5.83 4.78 11.09
CA PRO A 21 6.47 5.71 12.01
C PRO A 21 7.50 6.60 11.30
N THR A 22 8.27 6.03 10.37
CA THR A 22 9.29 6.77 9.61
C THR A 22 8.67 7.92 8.83
N TRP A 23 7.61 7.66 8.07
CA TRP A 23 6.95 8.65 7.22
C TRP A 23 6.08 9.62 8.04
N LEU A 24 5.52 9.19 9.17
CA LEU A 24 4.79 10.09 10.07
C LEU A 24 5.72 11.16 10.67
N ILE A 25 6.91 10.74 11.13
CA ILE A 25 7.91 11.67 11.70
C ILE A 25 8.35 12.67 10.62
N VAL A 26 8.66 12.20 9.42
CA VAL A 26 9.07 13.07 8.30
C VAL A 26 7.95 14.04 7.93
N ALA A 27 6.72 13.56 7.79
CA ALA A 27 5.59 14.42 7.45
C ALA A 27 5.32 15.46 8.54
N TYR A 28 5.38 15.07 9.81
CA TYR A 28 5.24 16.00 10.94
C TYR A 28 6.28 17.11 10.89
N ARG A 29 7.56 16.78 10.65
CA ARG A 29 8.64 17.79 10.52
C ARG A 29 8.42 18.71 9.31
N LEU A 30 7.93 18.18 8.19
CA LEU A 30 7.55 18.99 7.02
C LEU A 30 6.36 19.92 7.30
N PHE A 31 5.42 19.55 8.18
CA PHE A 31 4.34 20.46 8.58
C PHE A 31 4.82 21.59 9.47
N VAL A 32 5.63 21.29 10.50
CA VAL A 32 6.05 22.26 11.52
C VAL A 32 7.17 23.17 11.01
N THR A 33 8.18 22.60 10.34
CA THR A 33 9.37 23.31 9.86
C THR A 33 9.63 23.00 8.38
N PRO A 34 8.75 23.43 7.45
CA PRO A 34 8.73 22.96 6.07
C PRO A 34 10.04 23.15 5.32
N ILE A 35 10.67 24.32 5.43
CA ILE A 35 11.93 24.59 4.72
C ILE A 35 13.04 23.70 5.30
N HIS A 36 13.26 23.73 6.61
CA HIS A 36 14.34 22.97 7.24
C HIS A 36 14.19 21.46 7.04
N ALA A 37 12.96 20.94 7.21
CA ALA A 37 12.66 19.52 7.06
C ALA A 37 12.71 19.03 5.60
N LEU A 38 12.57 19.93 4.63
CA LEU A 38 12.77 19.60 3.22
C LEU A 38 14.25 19.33 2.92
N TYR A 39 15.17 19.99 3.63
CA TYR A 39 16.62 19.75 3.51
C TYR A 39 17.16 18.65 4.45
N ASP A 40 16.31 17.99 5.24
CA ASP A 40 16.72 16.77 5.95
C ASP A 40 17.01 15.64 4.94
N ARG A 41 17.90 14.72 5.31
CA ARG A 41 18.31 13.54 4.48
C ARG A 41 17.16 12.80 3.76
N PRO A 42 15.97 12.60 4.34
CA PRO A 42 14.87 11.89 3.66
C PRO A 42 14.20 12.67 2.51
N ASN A 43 14.49 13.97 2.38
CA ASN A 43 13.84 14.84 1.38
C ASN A 43 14.82 15.76 0.63
N ILE A 44 16.12 15.77 1.01
CA ILE A 44 17.14 16.68 0.47
C ILE A 44 17.25 16.61 -1.07
N SER A 45 17.11 15.42 -1.64
CA SER A 45 17.11 15.23 -3.10
C SER A 45 15.97 16.00 -3.78
N VAL A 46 14.77 15.95 -3.19
CA VAL A 46 13.60 16.68 -3.67
C VAL A 46 13.81 18.19 -3.51
N ALA A 47 14.42 18.62 -2.41
CA ALA A 47 14.73 20.02 -2.15
C ALA A 47 15.64 20.62 -3.23
N ILE A 48 16.78 19.95 -3.48
CA ILE A 48 17.77 20.37 -4.47
C ILE A 48 17.15 20.30 -5.87
N PHE A 49 16.45 19.21 -6.21
CA PHE A 49 15.85 19.05 -7.53
C PHE A 49 14.85 20.17 -7.84
N VAL A 50 13.94 20.43 -6.91
CA VAL A 50 12.92 21.48 -7.06
C VAL A 50 13.56 22.88 -7.11
N SER A 51 14.60 23.12 -6.31
CA SER A 51 15.37 24.38 -6.35
C SER A 51 16.04 24.59 -7.70
N ASP A 52 16.79 23.59 -8.17
CA ASP A 52 17.67 23.72 -9.33
C ASP A 52 16.94 23.58 -10.67
N HIS A 53 15.82 22.86 -10.73
CA HIS A 53 15.11 22.60 -12.00
C HIS A 53 13.81 23.38 -12.13
N LEU A 54 13.11 23.67 -11.02
CA LEU A 54 11.81 24.35 -11.05
C LEU A 54 11.90 25.82 -10.64
N HIS A 55 13.02 26.26 -10.07
CA HIS A 55 13.27 27.65 -9.65
C HIS A 55 12.12 28.23 -8.81
N LEU A 56 11.62 27.44 -7.86
CA LEU A 56 10.45 27.82 -7.07
C LEU A 56 10.74 28.98 -6.11
N SER A 57 9.76 29.88 -5.94
CA SER A 57 9.80 30.87 -4.87
C SER A 57 9.70 30.21 -3.49
N ALA A 58 10.16 30.90 -2.44
CA ALA A 58 10.09 30.40 -1.07
C ALA A 58 8.68 29.90 -0.67
N VAL A 59 7.63 30.62 -1.06
CA VAL A 59 6.23 30.23 -0.78
C VAL A 59 5.85 28.95 -1.54
N ALA A 60 6.28 28.80 -2.79
CA ALA A 60 6.02 27.61 -3.57
C ALA A 60 6.78 26.39 -3.02
N THR A 61 8.02 26.57 -2.55
CA THR A 61 8.80 25.52 -1.87
C THR A 61 8.13 25.03 -0.58
N ILE A 62 7.56 25.94 0.22
CA ILE A 62 6.77 25.56 1.41
C ILE A 62 5.54 24.72 1.01
N ARG A 63 4.82 25.13 -0.04
CA ARG A 63 3.66 24.36 -0.53
C ARG A 63 4.06 22.97 -1.02
N MET A 64 5.18 22.85 -1.72
CA MET A 64 5.71 21.56 -2.15
C MET A 64 6.09 20.67 -0.97
N ALA A 65 6.69 21.24 0.09
CA ALA A 65 6.97 20.52 1.33
C ALA A 65 5.69 19.96 1.97
N TRP A 66 4.61 20.75 2.02
CA TRP A 66 3.31 20.29 2.52
C TRP A 66 2.64 19.25 1.60
N LEU A 67 2.76 19.37 0.28
CA LEU A 67 2.27 18.36 -0.66
C LEU A 67 3.02 17.04 -0.49
N LEU A 68 4.34 17.08 -0.29
CA LEU A 68 5.15 15.90 0.00
C LEU A 68 4.77 15.29 1.35
N ALA A 69 4.53 16.12 2.37
CA ALA A 69 4.05 15.67 3.68
C ALA A 69 2.69 14.97 3.55
N LEU A 70 1.75 15.57 2.82
CA LEU A 70 0.43 15.00 2.56
C LEU A 70 0.52 13.67 1.81
N ALA A 71 1.38 13.58 0.80
CA ALA A 71 1.62 12.35 0.06
C ALA A 71 2.14 11.23 0.99
N LYS A 72 3.14 11.53 1.83
CA LYS A 72 3.67 10.58 2.82
C LYS A 72 2.63 10.19 3.88
N LEU A 73 1.84 11.13 4.38
CA LEU A 73 0.74 10.85 5.32
C LEU A 73 -0.34 9.97 4.70
N THR A 74 -0.65 10.15 3.42
CA THR A 74 -1.67 9.35 2.74
C THR A 74 -1.27 7.87 2.72
N VAL A 75 -0.02 7.58 2.37
CA VAL A 75 0.51 6.20 2.39
C VAL A 75 0.51 5.63 3.81
N ALA A 76 0.99 6.40 4.79
CA ALA A 76 0.98 5.98 6.20
C ALA A 76 -0.45 5.72 6.70
N GLY A 77 -1.42 6.54 6.30
CA GLY A 77 -2.84 6.38 6.60
C GLY A 77 -3.41 5.08 6.05
N PHE A 78 -3.13 4.75 4.78
CA PHE A 78 -3.56 3.48 4.19
C PHE A 78 -2.91 2.27 4.88
N LEU A 79 -1.63 2.35 5.26
CA LEU A 79 -0.95 1.30 6.02
C LEU A 79 -1.55 1.11 7.43
N LEU A 80 -1.94 2.20 8.09
CA LEU A 80 -2.64 2.16 9.36
C LEU A 80 -4.04 1.55 9.22
N VAL A 81 -4.79 1.95 8.19
CA VAL A 81 -6.11 1.36 7.89
C VAL A 81 -5.97 -0.13 7.60
N PHE A 82 -5.01 -0.53 6.75
CA PHE A 82 -4.71 -1.93 6.49
C PHE A 82 -4.44 -2.70 7.80
N SER A 83 -3.56 -2.17 8.65
CA SER A 83 -3.20 -2.79 9.92
C SER A 83 -4.40 -2.90 10.87
N ALA A 84 -5.21 -1.84 10.97
CA ALA A 84 -6.42 -1.82 11.79
C ALA A 84 -7.47 -2.83 11.27
N LEU A 85 -7.69 -2.91 9.97
CA LEU A 85 -8.60 -3.88 9.35
C LEU A 85 -8.13 -5.32 9.55
N LEU A 86 -6.83 -5.57 9.54
CA LEU A 86 -6.26 -6.91 9.75
C LEU A 86 -6.50 -7.44 11.17
N THR A 87 -6.56 -6.56 12.18
CA THR A 87 -6.91 -6.96 13.56
C THR A 87 -8.33 -7.50 13.66
N ARG A 88 -9.26 -7.01 12.80
CA ARG A 88 -10.65 -7.44 12.78
C ARG A 88 -10.79 -8.76 12.02
N ARG A 89 -11.11 -9.84 12.74
CA ARG A 89 -11.27 -11.20 12.17
C ARG A 89 -12.25 -11.24 10.99
N SER A 90 -13.37 -10.51 11.06
CA SER A 90 -14.37 -10.48 9.99
C SER A 90 -13.83 -9.94 8.67
N VAL A 91 -13.01 -8.88 8.70
CA VAL A 91 -12.42 -8.26 7.50
C VAL A 91 -11.21 -9.05 6.99
N ARG A 92 -10.44 -9.66 7.91
CA ARG A 92 -9.33 -10.53 7.55
C ARG A 92 -9.80 -11.75 6.74
N LEU A 93 -10.92 -12.35 7.12
CA LEU A 93 -11.46 -13.53 6.43
C LEU A 93 -12.13 -13.21 5.09
N SER A 94 -12.63 -11.98 4.90
CA SER A 94 -13.23 -11.55 3.63
C SER A 94 -12.22 -10.97 2.63
N GLY A 95 -10.97 -10.73 3.04
CA GLY A 95 -9.93 -10.14 2.20
C GLY A 95 -10.04 -8.63 2.01
N GLY A 96 -10.96 -7.95 2.71
CA GLY A 96 -11.21 -6.51 2.55
C GLY A 96 -10.04 -5.59 2.93
N CYS A 97 -9.00 -6.10 3.60
CA CYS A 97 -7.79 -5.33 3.88
C CYS A 97 -6.88 -5.15 2.66
N ASN A 98 -7.01 -5.99 1.63
CA ASN A 98 -6.09 -5.99 0.49
C ASN A 98 -6.17 -4.71 -0.37
N GLU A 99 -7.33 -4.07 -0.42
CA GLU A 99 -7.51 -2.81 -1.16
C GLU A 99 -6.69 -1.68 -0.53
N ALA A 100 -6.79 -1.52 0.80
CA ALA A 100 -6.00 -0.52 1.52
C ALA A 100 -4.50 -0.76 1.35
N LEU A 101 -4.07 -2.03 1.40
CA LEU A 101 -2.68 -2.38 1.13
C LEU A 101 -2.28 -2.01 -0.31
N ALA A 102 -3.08 -2.34 -1.32
CA ALA A 102 -2.81 -1.99 -2.72
C ALA A 102 -2.64 -0.48 -2.93
N PHE A 103 -3.50 0.35 -2.32
CA PHE A 103 -3.37 1.81 -2.37
C PHE A 103 -2.07 2.29 -1.71
N ALA A 104 -1.70 1.73 -0.55
CA ALA A 104 -0.44 2.07 0.10
C ALA A 104 0.77 1.68 -0.77
N LEU A 105 0.76 0.49 -1.36
CA LEU A 105 1.87 -0.03 -2.18
C LEU A 105 2.05 0.77 -3.46
N THR A 106 0.95 1.13 -4.14
CA THR A 106 0.99 1.90 -5.38
C THR A 106 1.52 3.31 -5.14
N LEU A 107 0.91 4.05 -4.21
CA LEU A 107 1.34 5.42 -3.88
C LEU A 107 2.75 5.44 -3.29
N GLY A 108 3.06 4.52 -2.37
CA GLY A 108 4.38 4.39 -1.76
C GLY A 108 5.48 4.11 -2.78
N SER A 109 5.21 3.22 -3.75
CA SER A 109 6.14 2.93 -4.84
C SER A 109 6.35 4.15 -5.74
N VAL A 110 5.29 4.86 -6.13
CA VAL A 110 5.39 6.06 -6.99
C VAL A 110 6.19 7.16 -6.29
N ILE A 111 5.92 7.43 -5.01
CA ILE A 111 6.64 8.46 -4.24
C ILE A 111 8.11 8.09 -4.08
N SER A 112 8.40 6.84 -3.72
CA SER A 112 9.78 6.36 -3.53
C SER A 112 10.55 6.37 -4.85
N PHE A 113 9.92 5.92 -5.95
CA PHE A 113 10.52 5.93 -7.27
C PHE A 113 10.80 7.36 -7.75
N ALA A 114 9.83 8.27 -7.65
CA ALA A 114 10.02 9.66 -8.03
C ALA A 114 11.14 10.33 -7.23
N SER A 115 11.19 10.09 -5.92
CA SER A 115 12.24 10.63 -5.04
C SER A 115 13.62 10.03 -5.32
N MET A 116 13.67 8.74 -5.69
CA MET A 116 14.91 8.07 -6.15
C MET A 116 15.42 8.66 -7.47
N VAL A 117 14.53 8.91 -8.43
CA VAL A 117 14.88 9.56 -9.70
C VAL A 117 15.40 10.98 -9.45
N MET A 118 14.72 11.78 -8.63
CA MET A 118 15.21 13.11 -8.25
C MET A 118 16.60 13.02 -7.61
N ALA A 119 16.83 12.07 -6.69
CA ALA A 119 18.13 11.85 -6.07
C ALA A 119 19.25 11.47 -7.07
N SER A 120 18.91 10.68 -8.09
CA SER A 120 19.87 10.33 -9.16
C SER A 120 20.28 11.54 -10.00
N GLN A 121 19.36 12.49 -10.23
CA GLN A 121 19.63 13.69 -11.03
C GLN A 121 20.49 14.72 -10.29
N VAL A 122 20.34 14.81 -8.96
CA VAL A 122 21.11 15.76 -8.13
C VAL A 122 22.37 15.14 -7.52
N ALA A 123 22.74 13.92 -7.94
CA ALA A 123 23.93 13.20 -7.48
C ALA A 123 24.02 13.03 -5.95
N GLU A 124 22.89 12.76 -5.29
CA GLU A 124 22.82 12.49 -3.84
C GLU A 124 22.74 10.97 -3.57
N PRO A 125 23.87 10.24 -3.50
CA PRO A 125 23.87 8.77 -3.45
C PRO A 125 23.22 8.23 -2.18
N GLU A 126 23.28 8.96 -1.07
CA GLU A 126 22.66 8.54 0.18
C GLU A 126 21.13 8.62 0.11
N ALA A 127 20.59 9.72 -0.41
CA ALA A 127 19.16 9.88 -0.64
C ALA A 127 18.64 8.87 -1.68
N MET A 128 19.42 8.64 -2.74
CA MET A 128 19.09 7.63 -3.75
C MET A 128 18.99 6.23 -3.14
N ARG A 129 19.95 5.83 -2.31
CA ARG A 129 19.93 4.53 -1.62
C ARG A 129 18.74 4.41 -0.67
N LEU A 130 18.42 5.47 0.07
CA LEU A 130 17.27 5.48 0.96
C LEU A 130 15.96 5.24 0.18
N HIS A 131 15.71 6.01 -0.87
CA HIS A 131 14.49 5.85 -1.66
C HIS A 131 14.46 4.53 -2.45
N ALA A 132 15.62 4.01 -2.88
CA ALA A 132 15.72 2.68 -3.47
C ALA A 132 15.31 1.59 -2.46
N THR A 133 15.74 1.69 -1.20
CA THR A 133 15.34 0.73 -0.17
C THR A 133 13.85 0.82 0.15
N GLU A 134 13.28 2.03 0.24
CA GLU A 134 11.84 2.22 0.41
C GLU A 134 11.05 1.60 -0.76
N LEU A 135 11.50 1.85 -2.00
CA LEU A 135 10.89 1.28 -3.21
C LEU A 135 10.95 -0.25 -3.21
N LEU A 136 12.08 -0.84 -2.83
CA LEU A 136 12.24 -2.29 -2.72
C LEU A 136 11.29 -2.90 -1.67
N LEU A 137 11.08 -2.22 -0.54
CA LEU A 137 10.13 -2.66 0.48
C LEU A 137 8.69 -2.67 -0.04
N PHE A 138 8.28 -1.63 -0.77
CA PHE A 138 6.95 -1.57 -1.39
C PHE A 138 6.79 -2.62 -2.50
N LEU A 139 7.74 -2.70 -3.44
CA LEU A 139 7.69 -3.65 -4.55
C LEU A 139 7.76 -5.11 -4.06
N GLY A 140 8.60 -5.42 -3.08
CA GLY A 140 8.67 -6.77 -2.51
C GLY A 140 7.33 -7.21 -1.92
N THR A 141 6.64 -6.30 -1.24
CA THR A 141 5.30 -6.57 -0.71
C THR A 141 4.26 -6.72 -1.81
N ALA A 142 4.33 -5.90 -2.86
CA ALA A 142 3.44 -5.98 -4.02
C ALA A 142 3.62 -7.30 -4.79
N ILE A 143 4.86 -7.75 -4.97
CA ILE A 143 5.18 -9.01 -5.62
C ILE A 143 4.61 -10.18 -4.81
N LEU A 144 4.79 -10.19 -3.48
CA LEU A 144 4.19 -11.23 -2.64
C LEU A 144 2.66 -11.25 -2.75
N MET A 145 2.03 -10.08 -2.80
CA MET A 145 0.59 -9.97 -2.96
C MET A 145 0.10 -10.50 -4.32
N LEU A 146 0.91 -10.35 -5.38
CA LEU A 146 0.61 -10.81 -6.73
C LEU A 146 0.84 -12.32 -6.92
N VAL A 147 1.89 -12.86 -6.30
CA VAL A 147 2.29 -14.27 -6.45
C VAL A 147 1.53 -15.19 -5.49
N GLU A 148 1.14 -14.70 -4.31
CA GLU A 148 0.45 -15.54 -3.33
C GLU A 148 -1.00 -15.82 -3.78
N PRO A 149 -1.37 -17.10 -3.99
CA PRO A 149 -2.69 -17.46 -4.49
C PRO A 149 -3.79 -16.85 -3.62
N SER A 150 -4.80 -16.26 -4.26
CA SER A 150 -5.96 -15.76 -3.53
C SER A 150 -6.62 -16.94 -2.83
N THR A 151 -6.74 -16.87 -1.51
CA THR A 151 -7.64 -17.74 -0.73
C THR A 151 -9.09 -17.33 -0.98
N GLN A 152 -9.42 -16.95 -2.22
CA GLN A 152 -10.80 -16.82 -2.63
C GLN A 152 -11.32 -18.24 -2.54
N SER A 153 -12.15 -18.42 -1.51
CA SER A 153 -12.87 -19.64 -1.19
C SER A 153 -13.17 -20.36 -2.49
N ALA A 154 -12.77 -21.62 -2.59
CA ALA A 154 -13.49 -22.56 -3.40
C ALA A 154 -14.97 -22.20 -3.21
N ALA A 155 -15.58 -21.65 -4.26
CA ALA A 155 -17.01 -21.51 -4.28
C ALA A 155 -17.49 -22.92 -3.93
N ALA A 156 -18.21 -23.04 -2.81
CA ALA A 156 -18.92 -24.27 -2.51
C ALA A 156 -19.56 -24.71 -3.84
N PRO A 157 -19.41 -25.98 -4.26
CA PRO A 157 -19.99 -26.43 -5.51
C PRO A 157 -21.43 -25.94 -5.50
N SER A 158 -21.79 -25.11 -6.49
CA SER A 158 -23.17 -24.68 -6.71
C SER A 158 -24.03 -25.90 -6.45
N PRO A 159 -25.04 -25.86 -5.56
CA PRO A 159 -25.87 -27.02 -5.31
C PRO A 159 -26.32 -27.48 -6.68
N SER A 160 -25.80 -28.64 -7.10
CA SER A 160 -26.24 -29.33 -8.30
C SER A 160 -27.73 -29.21 -8.26
N THR A 161 -28.31 -28.55 -9.26
CA THR A 161 -29.75 -28.53 -9.51
C THR A 161 -30.25 -29.90 -9.12
N ALA A 162 -30.90 -29.99 -7.95
CA ALA A 162 -31.56 -31.20 -7.55
C ALA A 162 -32.65 -31.30 -8.61
N THR A 163 -32.44 -32.17 -9.58
CA THR A 163 -33.44 -32.56 -10.54
C THR A 163 -34.62 -32.99 -9.67
N PHE A 164 -35.61 -32.12 -9.52
CA PHE A 164 -36.86 -32.47 -8.88
C PHE A 164 -37.52 -33.41 -9.87
N GLU A 165 -37.23 -34.70 -9.73
CA GLU A 165 -37.98 -35.75 -10.39
C GLU A 165 -39.25 -35.93 -9.55
N PRO A 166 -40.42 -35.45 -10.02
CA PRO A 166 -41.65 -35.71 -9.32
C PRO A 166 -41.97 -37.19 -9.51
N ASN A 167 -41.85 -37.98 -8.45
CA ASN A 167 -42.28 -39.37 -8.43
C ASN A 167 -43.82 -39.42 -8.48
N TYR A 168 -44.40 -39.25 -9.66
CA TYR A 168 -45.79 -39.58 -9.92
C TYR A 168 -45.88 -41.05 -10.35
N PRO A 169 -46.62 -41.91 -9.64
CA PRO A 169 -46.95 -43.22 -10.17
C PRO A 169 -47.81 -43.02 -11.42
N ALA A 170 -47.36 -43.58 -12.55
CA ALA A 170 -48.12 -43.54 -13.81
C ALA A 170 -49.50 -44.16 -13.57
N ALA A 171 -50.54 -43.32 -13.58
CA ALA A 171 -51.91 -43.80 -13.62
C ALA A 171 -52.10 -44.54 -14.96
N ALA A 172 -52.24 -45.86 -14.87
CA ALA A 172 -52.56 -46.71 -16.01
C ALA A 172 -53.91 -46.26 -16.60
N GLN A 173 -53.88 -45.46 -17.66
CA GLN A 173 -55.06 -45.20 -18.48
C GLN A 173 -55.35 -46.47 -19.27
N ARG A 174 -56.33 -47.24 -18.79
CA ARG A 174 -57.08 -48.20 -19.59
C ARG A 174 -58.28 -47.48 -20.20
N SER A 175 -58.31 -47.38 -21.52
CA SER A 175 -59.53 -47.29 -22.34
C SER A 175 -59.25 -47.88 -23.71
#